data_AF-A0A7C5DA32-F1
#
_entry.id   AF-A0A7C5DA32-F1
#
_cell.length_a   1.000
_cell.length_b   1.000
_cell.length_c   1.000
_cell.angle_alpha   90.00
_cell.angle_beta   90.00
_cell.angle_gamma   90.00
#
_symmetry.space_group_name_H-M   'P 1'
#
loop_
_entity.id
_entity.type
_entity.pdbx_description
1 polymer ?
#
loop_
_entity_poly.entity_id
_entity_poly.type
_entity_poly.pdbx_seq_one_letter_code
_entity_poly.pdbx_strand_id
1 'polypeptide(L)'
;LPNKYGGNENLEAIAFLRQLNTSLFREFPDIVMIAEESTAWPMVTRPVDVGGLGFTFKWNMGWMHDTLKYFKTDPIYRQYHHNQLTFSIWYAFDEQFVLPLSHDEVVHMKGSLIYKMAGDNNQKFANLRALFAYMMAHPGKKLLFMGGEFAQWAEWNFDQSLEWHLLAHENHRGIQKLVSDLNKLYREQAALYLYDEKHEGFEWIDYHDVHHNVIVFVRKCDDPNESIIVVCNFSDTILDDYRIGVPYSKMWEEIFNSQQRAYAGWDITNPYPKEVEQIPMHGREQSISLRLPPLGVIYLKQVEV
;
A
#
# COMPACT_ATOMS: atom_id res chain seq x y z
N LEU A 1 14.91 16.50 33.28
CA LEU A 1 16.28 17.05 33.23
C LEU A 1 16.92 16.55 31.94
N PRO A 2 17.77 17.34 31.26
CA PRO A 2 18.55 16.86 30.12
C PRO A 2 19.47 15.70 30.52
N ASN A 3 19.91 14.90 29.55
CA ASN A 3 20.91 13.86 29.77
C ASN A 3 22.30 14.45 30.05
N LYS A 4 23.28 13.60 30.34
CA LYS A 4 24.66 14.02 30.66
C LYS A 4 25.38 14.81 29.55
N TYR A 5 24.85 14.84 28.33
CA TYR A 5 25.37 15.60 27.20
C TYR A 5 24.51 16.84 26.86
N GLY A 6 23.49 17.14 27.67
CA GLY A 6 22.60 18.28 27.47
C GLY A 6 21.45 18.04 26.50
N GLY A 7 21.32 16.83 25.96
CA GLY A 7 20.22 16.46 25.05
C GLY A 7 18.97 15.95 25.77
N ASN A 8 17.92 15.67 25.00
CA ASN A 8 16.63 15.16 25.51
C ASN A 8 16.49 13.64 25.41
N GLU A 9 17.50 12.96 24.87
CA GLU A 9 17.52 11.52 24.67
C GLU A 9 17.65 10.77 26.01
N ASN A 10 16.88 9.70 26.19
CA ASN A 10 17.06 8.77 27.30
C ASN A 10 18.14 7.74 26.96
N LEU A 11 19.37 7.99 27.40
CA LEU A 11 20.55 7.20 27.02
C LEU A 11 20.47 5.76 27.54
N GLU A 12 19.93 5.58 28.73
CA GLU A 12 19.74 4.27 29.35
C GLU A 12 18.72 3.43 28.58
N ALA A 13 17.62 4.03 28.13
CA ALA A 13 16.62 3.35 27.29
C ALA A 13 17.20 2.97 25.92
N ILE A 14 17.97 3.87 25.28
CA ILE A 14 18.64 3.58 24.00
C ILE A 14 19.62 2.42 24.15
N ALA A 15 20.44 2.44 25.22
CA ALA A 15 21.38 1.36 25.51
C ALA A 15 20.66 0.03 25.75
N PHE A 16 19.55 0.05 26.49
CA PHE A 16 18.71 -1.11 26.73
C PHE A 16 18.15 -1.70 25.42
N LEU A 17 17.55 -0.89 24.54
CA LEU A 17 16.97 -1.36 23.28
C LEU A 17 18.04 -1.98 22.36
N ARG A 18 19.21 -1.35 22.26
CA ARG A 18 20.34 -1.89 21.51
C ARG A 18 20.81 -3.23 22.07
N GLN A 19 20.92 -3.36 23.40
CA GLN A 19 21.31 -4.60 24.05
C GLN A 19 20.25 -5.69 23.87
N LEU A 20 18.97 -5.35 23.96
CA LEU A 20 17.85 -6.25 23.74
C LEU A 20 17.90 -6.84 22.33
N ASN A 21 17.91 -6.00 21.30
CA ASN A 21 17.95 -6.45 19.91
C ASN A 21 19.21 -7.28 19.62
N THR A 22 20.39 -6.81 20.05
CA THR A 22 21.65 -7.57 19.88
C THR A 22 21.58 -8.96 20.53
N SER A 23 21.00 -9.05 21.73
CA SER A 23 20.88 -10.33 22.44
C SER A 23 19.90 -11.26 21.74
N LEU A 24 18.75 -10.74 21.31
CA LEU A 24 17.72 -11.54 20.66
C LEU A 24 18.17 -12.10 19.31
N PHE A 25 18.79 -11.29 18.44
CA PHE A 25 19.28 -11.79 17.15
C PHE A 25 20.46 -12.76 17.29
N ARG A 26 21.24 -12.67 18.38
CA ARG A 26 22.29 -13.66 18.66
C ARG A 26 21.72 -15.03 19.02
N GLU A 27 20.69 -15.06 19.86
CA GLU A 27 20.08 -16.32 20.31
C GLU A 27 19.07 -16.87 19.28
N PHE A 28 18.39 -16.00 18.54
CA PHE A 28 17.35 -16.34 17.57
C PHE A 28 17.53 -15.54 16.26
N PRO A 29 18.33 -16.02 15.30
CA PRO A 29 18.67 -15.27 14.10
C PRO A 29 17.49 -14.95 13.16
N ASP A 30 16.45 -15.79 13.20
CA ASP A 30 15.33 -15.74 12.22
C ASP A 30 14.09 -14.98 12.73
N ILE A 31 14.17 -14.33 13.90
CA ILE A 31 13.02 -13.55 14.41
C ILE A 31 12.94 -12.19 13.72
N VAL A 32 11.81 -11.53 13.93
CA VAL A 32 11.65 -10.11 13.57
C VAL A 32 11.35 -9.30 14.82
N MET A 33 11.99 -8.13 14.91
CA MET A 33 11.71 -7.12 15.92
C MET A 33 11.08 -5.92 15.24
N ILE A 34 9.87 -5.53 15.67
CA ILE A 34 9.11 -4.45 15.03
C ILE A 34 8.92 -3.31 16.03
N ALA A 35 9.26 -2.09 15.63
CA ALA A 35 9.04 -0.88 16.40
C ALA A 35 7.88 -0.05 15.83
N GLU A 36 7.11 0.57 16.70
CA GLU A 36 6.37 1.79 16.40
C GLU A 36 7.14 2.95 17.02
N GLU A 37 7.56 3.91 16.20
CA GLU A 37 8.32 5.08 16.63
C GLU A 37 7.81 6.30 15.86
N SER A 38 7.34 7.31 16.59
CA SER A 38 6.48 8.38 16.07
C SER A 38 7.12 9.79 16.17
N THR A 39 8.43 9.89 16.40
CA THR A 39 9.19 11.16 16.54
C THR A 39 10.26 11.37 15.47
N ALA A 40 10.23 10.55 14.41
CA ALA A 40 11.22 10.57 13.32
C ALA A 40 12.66 10.28 13.79
N TRP A 41 12.81 9.44 14.81
CA TRP A 41 14.12 8.96 15.23
C TRP A 41 14.78 8.21 14.05
N PRO A 42 16.03 8.53 13.69
CA PRO A 42 16.70 7.92 12.55
C PRO A 42 17.28 6.53 12.91
N MET A 43 17.47 5.70 11.90
CA MET A 43 18.19 4.42 12.01
C MET A 43 17.55 3.44 13.00
N VAL A 44 16.22 3.46 13.13
CA VAL A 44 15.49 2.52 14.01
C VAL A 44 15.72 1.08 13.56
N THR A 45 15.70 0.84 12.25
CA THR A 45 15.84 -0.49 11.63
C THR A 45 17.26 -0.80 11.14
N ARG A 46 18.23 0.07 11.47
CA ARG A 46 19.63 -0.17 11.11
C ARG A 46 20.34 -0.98 12.20
N PRO A 47 21.39 -1.75 11.83
CA PRO A 47 22.19 -2.51 12.78
C PRO A 47 22.79 -1.63 13.89
N VAL A 48 22.98 -2.23 15.08
CA VAL A 48 23.49 -1.54 16.28
C VAL A 48 24.94 -1.08 16.10
N ASP A 49 25.76 -1.85 15.39
CA ASP A 49 27.18 -1.58 15.15
C ASP A 49 27.43 -0.33 14.29
N VAL A 50 26.47 0.06 13.45
CA VAL A 50 26.48 1.32 12.68
C VAL A 50 25.70 2.46 13.36
N GLY A 51 25.27 2.26 14.61
CA GLY A 51 24.59 3.28 15.41
C GLY A 51 23.06 3.24 15.37
N GLY A 52 22.45 2.22 14.76
CA GLY A 52 21.00 2.04 14.79
C GLY A 52 20.46 1.52 16.13
N LEU A 53 19.14 1.32 16.20
CA LEU A 53 18.48 0.67 17.34
C LEU A 53 18.39 -0.86 17.19
N GLY A 54 18.60 -1.38 15.98
CA GLY A 54 18.64 -2.81 15.70
C GLY A 54 17.29 -3.48 15.52
N PHE A 55 16.19 -2.75 15.27
CA PHE A 55 14.91 -3.40 14.90
C PHE A 55 14.97 -3.96 13.48
N THR A 56 14.15 -4.97 13.18
CA THR A 56 13.97 -5.44 11.79
C THR A 56 13.08 -4.47 11.03
N PHE A 57 11.93 -4.10 11.60
CA PHE A 57 10.96 -3.23 10.94
C PHE A 57 10.51 -2.05 11.80
N LYS A 58 10.05 -1.00 11.13
CA LYS A 58 9.39 0.17 11.73
C LYS A 58 8.01 0.36 11.11
N TRP A 59 7.01 0.67 11.91
CA TRP A 59 5.70 1.08 11.40
C TRP A 59 5.79 2.43 10.68
N ASN A 60 5.30 2.49 9.44
CA ASN A 60 5.22 3.72 8.68
C ASN A 60 3.96 4.51 9.04
N MET A 61 4.03 5.21 10.17
CA MET A 61 2.92 6.02 10.67
C MET A 61 2.60 7.22 9.75
N GLY A 62 3.61 7.76 9.06
CA GLY A 62 3.43 8.82 8.06
C GLY A 62 2.57 8.35 6.89
N TRP A 63 2.94 7.22 6.27
CA TRP A 63 2.13 6.59 5.23
C TRP A 63 0.69 6.31 5.70
N MET A 64 0.52 5.76 6.90
CA MET A 64 -0.81 5.44 7.43
C MET A 64 -1.69 6.68 7.55
N HIS A 65 -1.17 7.75 8.18
CA HIS A 65 -1.93 8.99 8.38
C HIS A 65 -2.28 9.67 7.06
N ASP A 66 -1.30 9.82 6.17
CA ASP A 66 -1.51 10.49 4.89
C ASP A 66 -2.48 9.69 4.01
N THR A 67 -2.32 8.37 3.93
CA THR A 67 -3.18 7.50 3.13
C THR A 67 -4.62 7.50 3.65
N LEU A 68 -4.85 7.29 4.95
CA LEU A 68 -6.21 7.32 5.50
C LEU A 68 -6.88 8.69 5.33
N LYS A 69 -6.12 9.78 5.46
CA LYS A 69 -6.63 11.13 5.20
C LYS A 69 -7.02 11.32 3.73
N TYR A 70 -6.22 10.81 2.81
CA TYR A 70 -6.51 10.87 1.37
C TYR A 70 -7.80 10.12 1.04
N PHE A 71 -7.96 8.88 1.52
CA PHE A 71 -9.16 8.07 1.24
C PHE A 71 -10.44 8.60 1.92
N LYS A 72 -10.30 9.34 3.02
CA LYS A 72 -11.40 10.07 3.67
C LYS A 72 -11.83 11.33 2.93
N THR A 73 -10.94 11.88 2.11
CA THR A 73 -11.25 13.02 1.26
C THR A 73 -12.18 12.59 0.12
N ASP A 74 -13.23 13.37 -0.11
CA ASP A 74 -14.13 13.21 -1.25
C ASP A 74 -13.32 13.19 -2.56
N PRO A 75 -13.57 12.25 -3.50
CA PRO A 75 -12.84 12.16 -4.76
C PRO A 75 -12.66 13.48 -5.52
N ILE A 76 -13.65 14.37 -5.47
CA ILE A 76 -13.60 15.68 -6.15
C ILE A 76 -12.46 16.57 -5.61
N TYR A 77 -12.14 16.44 -4.32
CA TYR A 77 -11.12 17.26 -3.65
C TYR A 77 -9.74 16.60 -3.58
N ARG A 78 -9.60 15.32 -3.98
CA ARG A 78 -8.33 14.57 -3.89
C ARG A 78 -7.19 15.19 -4.69
N GLN A 79 -7.49 15.94 -5.75
CA GLN A 79 -6.48 16.64 -6.56
C GLN A 79 -5.64 17.62 -5.72
N TYR A 80 -6.21 18.21 -4.66
CA TYR A 80 -5.52 19.13 -3.76
C TYR A 80 -4.68 18.43 -2.68
N HIS A 81 -4.76 17.11 -2.63
CA HIS A 81 -4.15 16.27 -1.60
C HIS A 81 -3.32 15.13 -2.20
N HIS A 82 -3.01 15.18 -3.50
CA HIS A 82 -2.27 14.15 -4.21
C HIS A 82 -0.91 13.83 -3.58
N ASN A 83 -0.29 14.83 -2.95
CA ASN A 83 0.96 14.67 -2.19
C ASN A 83 0.85 13.69 -1.02
N GLN A 84 -0.34 13.43 -0.47
CA GLN A 84 -0.54 12.45 0.61
C GLN A 84 -0.22 11.01 0.15
N LEU A 85 -0.33 10.72 -1.15
CA LEU A 85 0.03 9.40 -1.68
C LEU A 85 1.49 9.34 -2.16
N THR A 86 2.05 10.45 -2.61
CA THR A 86 3.38 10.47 -3.23
C THR A 86 4.50 10.80 -2.24
N PHE A 87 4.19 11.43 -1.11
CA PHE A 87 5.19 11.86 -0.14
C PHE A 87 5.89 10.70 0.57
N SER A 88 5.17 9.65 0.94
CA SER A 88 5.74 8.53 1.71
C SER A 88 6.84 7.76 0.96
N ILE A 89 6.77 7.72 -0.38
CA ILE A 89 7.78 7.08 -1.23
C ILE A 89 9.16 7.77 -1.11
N TRP A 90 9.21 9.08 -0.81
CA TRP A 90 10.48 9.81 -0.70
C TRP A 90 11.38 9.28 0.40
N TYR A 91 10.80 8.75 1.48
CA TYR A 91 11.53 8.18 2.61
C TYR A 91 11.27 6.68 2.79
N ALA A 92 10.50 6.02 1.90
CA ALA A 92 10.08 4.63 2.04
C ALA A 92 11.25 3.61 2.09
N PHE A 93 12.47 4.05 1.74
CA PHE A 93 13.67 3.20 1.69
C PHE A 93 14.70 3.57 2.78
N ASP A 94 14.40 4.57 3.62
CA ASP A 94 15.28 4.99 4.72
C ASP A 94 15.30 3.98 5.87
N GLU A 95 14.15 3.32 6.09
CA GLU A 95 13.94 2.27 7.09
C GLU A 95 13.24 1.08 6.43
N GLN A 96 13.31 -0.09 7.07
CA GLN A 96 12.51 -1.24 6.68
C GLN A 96 11.09 -1.07 7.21
N PHE A 97 10.17 -0.61 6.36
CA PHE A 97 8.82 -0.28 6.81
C PHE A 97 7.84 -1.46 6.80
N VAL A 98 6.96 -1.47 7.80
CA VAL A 98 5.64 -2.12 7.76
C VAL A 98 4.61 -1.01 7.58
N LEU A 99 3.67 -1.18 6.67
CA LEU A 99 2.52 -0.31 6.43
C LEU A 99 1.38 -0.78 7.35
N PRO A 100 1.06 -0.05 8.43
CA PRO A 100 0.11 -0.51 9.42
C PRO A 100 -1.28 0.10 9.21
N LEU A 101 -2.31 -0.75 9.19
CA LEU A 101 -3.69 -0.38 9.49
C LEU A 101 -4.08 -1.13 10.76
N SER A 102 -3.60 -0.63 11.90
CA SER A 102 -3.65 -1.29 13.20
C SER A 102 -4.98 -1.07 13.94
N HIS A 103 -5.11 -1.71 15.10
CA HIS A 103 -6.25 -1.56 16.00
C HIS A 103 -6.49 -0.12 16.46
N ASP A 104 -5.42 0.65 16.70
CA ASP A 104 -5.50 2.04 17.17
C ASP A 104 -6.23 2.95 16.18
N GLU A 105 -6.28 2.56 14.89
CA GLU A 105 -6.91 3.37 13.86
C GLU A 105 -8.41 3.13 13.74
N VAL A 106 -8.98 2.14 14.43
CA VAL A 106 -10.39 1.75 14.30
C VAL A 106 -11.15 1.78 15.64
N VAL A 107 -10.72 2.66 16.55
CA VAL A 107 -11.26 2.86 17.90
C VAL A 107 -11.37 4.34 18.26
N HIS A 108 -11.89 4.64 19.45
CA HIS A 108 -11.87 5.98 20.06
C HIS A 108 -12.47 7.08 19.15
N MET A 109 -13.59 6.80 18.49
CA MET A 109 -14.29 7.73 17.59
C MET A 109 -13.53 8.04 16.28
N LYS A 110 -12.46 7.29 15.97
CA LYS A 110 -11.76 7.42 14.68
C LYS A 110 -12.56 6.80 13.52
N GLY A 111 -13.55 5.96 13.81
CA GLY A 111 -14.34 5.15 12.87
C GLY A 111 -13.60 3.90 12.38
N SER A 112 -14.34 2.87 12.00
CA SER A 112 -13.81 1.71 11.27
C SER A 112 -13.24 2.10 9.90
N LEU A 113 -12.43 1.24 9.29
CA LEU A 113 -11.81 1.53 7.98
C LEU A 113 -12.85 1.87 6.90
N ILE A 114 -13.98 1.14 6.83
CA ILE A 114 -15.03 1.40 5.85
C ILE A 114 -15.71 2.75 6.07
N TYR A 115 -15.88 3.19 7.33
CA TYR A 115 -16.46 4.50 7.63
C TYR A 115 -15.51 5.66 7.31
N LYS A 116 -14.20 5.42 7.27
CA LYS A 116 -13.21 6.40 6.80
C LYS A 116 -13.27 6.62 5.30
N MET A 117 -13.88 5.71 4.51
CA MET A 117 -13.98 5.89 3.07
C MET A 117 -15.04 6.95 2.71
N ALA A 118 -14.73 7.80 1.74
CA ALA A 118 -15.65 8.82 1.23
C ALA A 118 -16.75 8.23 0.31
N GLY A 119 -17.85 8.97 0.19
CA GLY A 119 -18.97 8.64 -0.69
C GLY A 119 -20.08 7.79 -0.05
N ASP A 120 -21.00 7.34 -0.89
CA ASP A 120 -22.06 6.41 -0.50
C ASP A 120 -21.54 5.01 -0.14
N ASN A 121 -22.41 4.08 0.25
CA ASN A 121 -21.97 2.73 0.63
C ASN A 121 -21.25 1.99 -0.51
N ASN A 122 -21.66 2.16 -1.77
CA ASN A 122 -21.00 1.51 -2.90
C ASN A 122 -19.59 2.09 -3.10
N GLN A 123 -19.47 3.42 -3.05
CA GLN A 123 -18.18 4.12 -3.14
C GLN A 123 -17.28 3.79 -1.95
N LYS A 124 -17.83 3.59 -0.74
CA LYS A 124 -17.07 3.16 0.44
C LYS A 124 -16.40 1.80 0.23
N PHE A 125 -17.14 0.81 -0.25
CA PHE A 125 -16.56 -0.50 -0.58
C PHE A 125 -15.53 -0.40 -1.70
N ALA A 126 -15.80 0.39 -2.75
CA ALA A 126 -14.85 0.59 -3.84
C ALA A 126 -13.53 1.23 -3.36
N ASN A 127 -13.63 2.29 -2.56
CA ASN A 127 -12.48 2.94 -1.93
C ASN A 127 -11.68 1.98 -1.04
N LEU A 128 -12.35 1.14 -0.24
CA LEU A 128 -11.65 0.20 0.63
C LEU A 128 -10.89 -0.86 -0.19
N ARG A 129 -11.48 -1.36 -1.29
CA ARG A 129 -10.78 -2.25 -2.23
C ARG A 129 -9.56 -1.58 -2.86
N ALA A 130 -9.69 -0.33 -3.29
CA ALA A 130 -8.58 0.45 -3.82
C ALA A 130 -7.49 0.73 -2.79
N LEU A 131 -7.85 1.03 -1.53
CA LEU A 131 -6.90 1.20 -0.44
C LEU A 131 -6.07 -0.06 -0.23
N PHE A 132 -6.71 -1.23 -0.10
CA PHE A 132 -5.99 -2.48 0.11
C PHE A 132 -5.13 -2.88 -1.10
N ALA A 133 -5.64 -2.68 -2.31
CA ALA A 133 -4.85 -2.92 -3.52
C ALA A 133 -3.66 -1.95 -3.63
N TYR A 134 -3.81 -0.68 -3.27
CA TYR A 134 -2.69 0.26 -3.22
C TYR A 134 -1.69 -0.10 -2.13
N MET A 135 -2.16 -0.39 -0.91
CA MET A 135 -1.34 -0.81 0.23
C MET A 135 -0.49 -2.05 -0.11
N MET A 136 -1.08 -3.03 -0.81
CA MET A 136 -0.38 -4.24 -1.21
C MET A 136 0.75 -3.94 -2.22
N ALA A 137 0.52 -3.02 -3.15
CA ALA A 137 1.48 -2.60 -4.16
C ALA A 137 2.56 -1.64 -3.64
N HIS A 138 2.28 -0.84 -2.62
CA HIS A 138 3.23 0.13 -2.06
C HIS A 138 4.46 -0.58 -1.46
N PRO A 139 5.70 -0.06 -1.57
CA PRO A 139 6.85 -0.64 -0.87
C PRO A 139 6.65 -0.74 0.65
N GLY A 140 7.05 -1.86 1.25
CA GLY A 140 6.98 -2.15 2.69
C GLY A 140 6.08 -3.33 3.03
N LYS A 141 6.29 -3.96 4.19
CA LYS A 141 5.49 -5.12 4.65
C LYS A 141 4.09 -4.69 5.08
N LYS A 142 3.14 -5.64 5.20
CA LYS A 142 1.71 -5.32 5.36
C LYS A 142 1.20 -5.72 6.73
N LEU A 143 0.40 -4.88 7.36
CA LEU A 143 -0.33 -5.20 8.58
C LEU A 143 -1.76 -4.66 8.52
N LEU A 144 -2.74 -5.56 8.66
CA LEU A 144 -4.16 -5.24 8.71
C LEU A 144 -4.76 -5.84 9.98
N PHE A 145 -5.44 -5.01 10.76
CA PHE A 145 -6.14 -5.46 11.97
C PHE A 145 -7.46 -6.17 11.64
N MET A 146 -7.80 -7.16 12.49
CA MET A 146 -8.99 -7.99 12.34
C MET A 146 -10.28 -7.16 12.27
N GLY A 147 -11.24 -7.60 11.47
CA GLY A 147 -12.45 -6.85 11.12
C GLY A 147 -12.27 -5.96 9.89
N GLY A 148 -11.04 -5.51 9.61
CA GLY A 148 -10.72 -4.74 8.41
C GLY A 148 -10.88 -5.58 7.12
N GLU A 149 -10.56 -6.86 7.19
CA GLU A 149 -10.55 -7.79 6.06
C GLU A 149 -11.93 -8.16 5.52
N PHE A 150 -13.01 -7.82 6.23
CA PHE A 150 -14.38 -7.97 5.72
C PHE A 150 -15.21 -6.70 5.89
N ALA A 151 -14.54 -5.55 6.08
CA ALA A 151 -15.16 -4.24 6.20
C ALA A 151 -16.22 -4.16 7.32
N GLN A 152 -15.81 -4.50 8.55
CA GLN A 152 -16.66 -4.30 9.72
C GLN A 152 -17.14 -2.84 9.82
N TRP A 153 -18.43 -2.65 10.14
CA TRP A 153 -19.00 -1.32 10.26
C TRP A 153 -18.64 -0.69 11.59
N ALA A 154 -18.93 -1.36 12.70
CA ALA A 154 -18.62 -0.83 14.02
C ALA A 154 -17.10 -0.66 14.23
N GLU A 155 -16.74 0.36 15.03
CA GLU A 155 -15.40 0.42 15.62
C GLU A 155 -15.11 -0.87 16.40
N TRP A 156 -13.84 -1.21 16.52
CA TRP A 156 -13.45 -2.37 17.31
C TRP A 156 -13.82 -2.14 18.78
N ASN A 157 -14.51 -3.11 19.35
CA ASN A 157 -14.86 -3.14 20.76
C ASN A 157 -14.26 -4.40 21.38
N PHE A 158 -13.33 -4.24 22.33
CA PHE A 158 -12.65 -5.35 22.98
C PHE A 158 -13.60 -6.23 23.82
N ASP A 159 -14.76 -5.70 24.24
CA ASP A 159 -15.78 -6.42 25.00
C ASP A 159 -16.73 -7.25 24.13
N GLN A 160 -16.65 -7.13 22.80
CA GLN A 160 -17.57 -7.81 21.87
C GLN A 160 -16.82 -8.61 20.81
N SER A 161 -17.48 -9.64 20.26
CA SER A 161 -16.96 -10.31 19.08
C SER A 161 -17.02 -9.38 17.86
N LEU A 162 -16.20 -9.68 16.86
CA LEU A 162 -16.35 -9.05 15.54
C LEU A 162 -17.73 -9.33 14.94
N GLU A 163 -18.15 -8.47 14.01
CA GLU A 163 -19.47 -8.53 13.34
C GLU A 163 -19.52 -9.62 12.24
N TRP A 164 -19.25 -10.88 12.59
CA TRP A 164 -19.15 -11.99 11.64
C TRP A 164 -20.39 -12.20 10.76
N HIS A 165 -21.58 -11.81 11.26
CA HIS A 165 -22.83 -11.88 10.51
C HIS A 165 -22.80 -11.07 9.21
N LEU A 166 -21.92 -10.07 9.08
CA LEU A 166 -21.76 -9.26 7.88
C LEU A 166 -21.33 -10.09 6.65
N LEU A 167 -20.66 -11.22 6.85
CA LEU A 167 -20.29 -12.15 5.78
C LEU A 167 -21.50 -12.84 5.11
N ALA A 168 -22.73 -12.65 5.61
CA ALA A 168 -23.95 -13.00 4.91
C ALA A 168 -24.22 -12.10 3.68
N HIS A 169 -23.59 -10.93 3.60
CA HIS A 169 -23.76 -9.95 2.53
C HIS A 169 -22.62 -10.01 1.50
N GLU A 170 -22.95 -9.77 0.22
CA GLU A 170 -22.03 -9.91 -0.91
C GLU A 170 -20.82 -8.97 -0.82
N ASN A 171 -21.03 -7.69 -0.47
CA ASN A 171 -19.94 -6.71 -0.40
C ASN A 171 -18.87 -7.09 0.64
N HIS A 172 -19.28 -7.56 1.82
CA HIS A 172 -18.35 -7.95 2.88
C HIS A 172 -17.55 -9.21 2.49
N ARG A 173 -18.20 -10.21 1.87
CA ARG A 173 -17.50 -11.36 1.26
C ARG A 173 -16.56 -10.93 0.13
N GLY A 174 -16.96 -9.92 -0.64
CA GLY A 174 -16.15 -9.35 -1.72
C GLY A 174 -14.83 -8.75 -1.19
N ILE A 175 -14.87 -8.00 -0.08
CA ILE A 175 -13.67 -7.49 0.59
C ILE A 175 -12.80 -8.64 1.12
N GLN A 176 -13.41 -9.63 1.79
CA GLN A 176 -12.67 -10.80 2.30
C GLN A 176 -11.97 -11.57 1.19
N LYS A 177 -12.68 -11.78 0.07
CA LYS A 177 -12.10 -12.42 -1.12
C LYS A 177 -10.99 -11.58 -1.73
N LEU A 178 -11.15 -10.26 -1.84
CA LEU A 178 -10.11 -9.37 -2.32
C LEU A 178 -8.85 -9.43 -1.46
N VAL A 179 -8.97 -9.41 -0.13
CA VAL A 179 -7.82 -9.53 0.78
C VAL A 179 -7.15 -10.90 0.63
N SER A 180 -7.93 -11.98 0.50
CA SER A 180 -7.40 -13.33 0.23
C SER A 180 -6.61 -13.38 -1.09
N ASP A 181 -7.17 -12.86 -2.17
CA ASP A 181 -6.55 -12.91 -3.50
C ASP A 181 -5.34 -11.97 -3.60
N LEU A 182 -5.38 -10.80 -2.94
CA LEU A 182 -4.21 -9.92 -2.79
C LEU A 182 -3.07 -10.59 -2.02
N ASN A 183 -3.37 -11.32 -0.93
CA ASN A 183 -2.35 -12.06 -0.18
C ASN A 183 -1.74 -13.18 -1.01
N LYS A 184 -2.55 -13.87 -1.83
CA LYS A 184 -2.06 -14.86 -2.78
C LYS A 184 -1.13 -14.21 -3.81
N LEU A 185 -1.59 -13.13 -4.45
CA LEU A 185 -0.81 -12.37 -5.42
C LEU A 185 0.52 -11.88 -4.83
N TYR A 186 0.49 -11.30 -3.63
CA TYR A 186 1.69 -10.84 -2.93
C TYR A 186 2.71 -11.96 -2.73
N ARG A 187 2.27 -13.17 -2.39
CA ARG A 187 3.18 -14.32 -2.20
C ARG A 187 3.72 -14.87 -3.52
N GLU A 188 2.95 -14.79 -4.59
CA GLU A 188 3.30 -15.34 -5.90
C GLU A 188 4.18 -14.40 -6.73
N GLN A 189 4.11 -13.09 -6.50
CA GLN A 189 4.83 -12.11 -7.31
C GLN A 189 5.99 -11.46 -6.55
N ALA A 190 7.22 -11.88 -6.86
CA ALA A 190 8.45 -11.40 -6.21
C ALA A 190 8.61 -9.87 -6.24
N ALA A 191 8.17 -9.22 -7.33
CA ALA A 191 8.19 -7.77 -7.48
C ALA A 191 7.47 -7.02 -6.33
N LEU A 192 6.48 -7.64 -5.69
CA LEU A 192 5.70 -6.98 -4.64
C LEU A 192 6.38 -6.98 -3.26
N TYR A 193 7.41 -7.82 -3.05
CA TYR A 193 8.01 -7.98 -1.72
C TYR A 193 9.54 -8.05 -1.66
N LEU A 194 10.23 -8.40 -2.76
CA LEU A 194 11.66 -8.71 -2.71
C LEU A 194 12.51 -7.48 -2.40
N TYR A 195 12.17 -6.34 -3.01
CA TYR A 195 12.90 -5.08 -2.93
C TYR A 195 12.07 -3.98 -2.26
N ASP A 196 11.39 -4.30 -1.15
CA ASP A 196 10.57 -3.32 -0.42
C ASP A 196 11.40 -2.18 0.19
N GLU A 197 12.66 -2.45 0.54
CA GLU A 197 13.59 -1.54 1.19
C GLU A 197 14.66 -0.95 0.25
N LYS A 198 14.53 -1.18 -1.06
CA LYS A 198 15.51 -0.77 -2.08
C LYS A 198 14.87 0.18 -3.08
N HIS A 199 15.55 1.29 -3.40
CA HIS A 199 15.09 2.23 -4.42
C HIS A 199 14.87 1.54 -5.78
N GLU A 200 15.68 0.53 -6.10
CA GLU A 200 15.60 -0.25 -7.32
C GLU A 200 14.29 -1.07 -7.46
N GLY A 201 13.59 -1.32 -6.35
CA GLY A 201 12.33 -2.06 -6.32
C GLY A 201 11.10 -1.26 -6.75
N PHE A 202 11.24 0.05 -6.97
CA PHE A 202 10.15 0.96 -7.26
C PHE A 202 10.55 1.99 -8.31
N GLU A 203 9.64 2.32 -9.22
CA GLU A 203 9.81 3.44 -10.15
C GLU A 203 8.47 4.09 -10.47
N TRP A 204 8.36 5.41 -10.35
CA TRP A 204 7.20 6.12 -10.86
C TRP A 204 7.16 6.09 -12.39
N ILE A 205 6.00 5.77 -12.96
CA ILE A 205 5.69 6.05 -14.37
C ILE A 205 5.07 7.45 -14.46
N ASP A 206 4.04 7.72 -13.67
CA ASP A 206 3.49 9.05 -13.50
C ASP A 206 2.87 9.23 -12.11
N TYR A 207 3.04 10.41 -11.55
CA TYR A 207 2.44 10.82 -10.28
C TYR A 207 1.97 12.29 -10.32
N HIS A 208 1.91 12.88 -11.52
CA HIS A 208 1.56 14.29 -11.71
C HIS A 208 0.11 14.48 -12.17
N ASP A 209 -0.60 13.41 -12.57
CA ASP A 209 -2.01 13.49 -12.97
C ASP A 209 -2.97 13.69 -11.77
N VAL A 210 -2.81 14.84 -11.13
CA VAL A 210 -3.62 15.28 -10.00
C VAL A 210 -5.08 15.50 -10.41
N HIS A 211 -5.34 15.89 -11.65
CA HIS A 211 -6.68 16.23 -12.14
C HIS A 211 -7.58 15.00 -12.25
N HIS A 212 -7.01 13.84 -12.64
CA HIS A 212 -7.74 12.58 -12.67
C HIS A 212 -7.53 11.72 -11.41
N ASN A 213 -6.76 12.21 -10.43
CA ASN A 213 -6.38 11.45 -9.24
C ASN A 213 -5.70 10.11 -9.58
N VAL A 214 -4.84 10.11 -10.60
CA VAL A 214 -4.16 8.90 -11.07
C VAL A 214 -2.70 8.89 -10.64
N ILE A 215 -2.25 7.74 -10.16
CA ILE A 215 -0.82 7.45 -9.99
C ILE A 215 -0.48 6.12 -10.67
N VAL A 216 0.72 6.05 -11.23
CA VAL A 216 1.21 4.89 -11.98
C VAL A 216 2.66 4.61 -11.61
N PHE A 217 2.97 3.38 -11.25
CA PHE A 217 4.33 2.99 -10.86
C PHE A 217 4.63 1.54 -11.20
N VAL A 218 5.91 1.20 -11.16
CA VAL A 218 6.44 -0.15 -11.37
C VAL A 218 6.98 -0.69 -10.06
N ARG A 219 6.63 -1.94 -9.76
CA ARG A 219 7.31 -2.78 -8.76
C ARG A 219 8.23 -3.75 -9.48
N LYS A 220 9.46 -3.88 -9.00
CA LYS A 220 10.54 -4.63 -9.67
C LYS A 220 11.15 -5.70 -8.76
N CYS A 221 11.76 -6.71 -9.38
CA CYS A 221 12.57 -7.73 -8.73
C CYS A 221 13.79 -8.07 -9.59
N ASP A 222 14.47 -9.17 -9.28
CA ASP A 222 15.67 -9.61 -10.00
C ASP A 222 15.42 -9.83 -11.50
N ASP A 223 14.26 -10.40 -11.87
CA ASP A 223 13.87 -10.57 -13.27
C ASP A 223 13.04 -9.36 -13.74
N PRO A 224 13.54 -8.57 -14.71
CA PRO A 224 12.79 -7.44 -15.26
C PRO A 224 11.44 -7.83 -15.90
N ASN A 225 11.30 -9.06 -16.41
CA ASN A 225 10.04 -9.54 -17.01
C ASN A 225 8.95 -9.81 -15.96
N GLU A 226 9.34 -9.98 -14.70
CA GLU A 226 8.44 -10.19 -13.57
C GLU A 226 8.01 -8.87 -12.91
N SER A 227 8.37 -7.73 -13.51
CA SER A 227 7.94 -6.41 -13.05
C SER A 227 6.42 -6.25 -13.16
N ILE A 228 5.83 -5.58 -12.18
CA ILE A 228 4.40 -5.30 -12.14
C ILE A 228 4.18 -3.80 -12.28
N ILE A 229 3.38 -3.41 -13.26
CA ILE A 229 2.87 -2.04 -13.35
C ILE A 229 1.60 -1.96 -12.52
N VAL A 230 1.51 -0.96 -11.65
CA VAL A 230 0.34 -0.67 -10.84
C VAL A 230 -0.23 0.67 -11.29
N VAL A 231 -1.51 0.67 -11.65
CA VAL A 231 -2.24 1.86 -12.07
C VAL A 231 -3.38 2.07 -11.10
N CYS A 232 -3.39 3.22 -10.43
CA CYS A 232 -4.40 3.58 -9.46
C CYS A 232 -5.25 4.73 -9.99
N ASN A 233 -6.55 4.52 -10.15
CA ASN A 233 -7.52 5.58 -10.39
C ASN A 233 -8.32 5.85 -9.11
N PHE A 234 -8.02 6.96 -8.44
CA PHE A 234 -8.71 7.34 -7.21
C PHE A 234 -9.80 8.39 -7.42
N SER A 235 -10.17 8.68 -8.67
CA SER A 235 -11.39 9.43 -8.98
C SER A 235 -12.63 8.53 -8.93
N ASP A 236 -13.81 9.13 -8.88
CA ASP A 236 -15.10 8.44 -8.96
C ASP A 236 -15.63 8.29 -10.39
N THR A 237 -14.79 8.58 -11.40
CA THR A 237 -15.14 8.43 -12.82
C THR A 237 -14.35 7.32 -13.51
N ILE A 238 -14.97 6.76 -14.55
CA ILE A 238 -14.30 5.85 -15.48
C ILE A 238 -13.37 6.68 -16.36
N LEU A 239 -12.15 6.20 -16.57
CA LEU A 239 -11.22 6.80 -17.54
C LEU A 239 -11.04 5.79 -18.69
N ASP A 240 -11.70 6.07 -19.81
CA ASP A 240 -11.52 5.33 -21.04
C ASP A 240 -10.27 5.82 -21.78
N ASP A 241 -9.66 4.95 -22.57
CA ASP A 241 -8.48 5.20 -23.38
C ASP A 241 -7.28 5.84 -22.65
N TYR A 242 -7.17 5.62 -21.33
CA TYR A 242 -6.13 6.20 -20.48
C TYR A 242 -4.77 5.59 -20.83
N ARG A 243 -3.84 6.44 -21.28
CA ARG A 243 -2.55 6.00 -21.82
C ARG A 243 -1.45 6.06 -20.78
N ILE A 244 -0.70 4.98 -20.64
CA ILE A 244 0.49 4.94 -19.79
C ILE A 244 1.72 4.50 -20.58
N GLY A 245 2.86 5.15 -20.34
CA GLY A 245 4.14 4.67 -20.86
C GLY A 245 4.52 3.33 -20.22
N VAL A 246 5.05 2.39 -21.01
CA VAL A 246 5.49 1.07 -20.52
C VAL A 246 6.98 0.82 -20.85
N PRO A 247 7.72 0.10 -19.98
CA PRO A 247 9.17 -0.07 -20.12
C PRO A 247 9.61 -0.97 -21.27
N TYR A 248 8.76 -1.89 -21.74
CA TYR A 248 9.14 -2.88 -22.76
C TYR A 248 8.02 -3.13 -23.77
N SER A 249 8.39 -3.70 -24.92
CA SER A 249 7.54 -3.92 -26.10
C SER A 249 6.69 -5.20 -26.07
N LYS A 250 6.66 -5.91 -24.93
CA LYS A 250 5.80 -7.09 -24.74
C LYS A 250 4.37 -6.69 -24.43
N MET A 251 3.42 -7.58 -24.69
CA MET A 251 2.03 -7.41 -24.29
C MET A 251 1.89 -7.38 -22.76
N TRP A 252 0.91 -6.62 -22.27
CA TRP A 252 0.64 -6.45 -20.84
C TRP A 252 -0.76 -6.96 -20.49
N GLU A 253 -0.86 -7.95 -19.60
CA GLU A 253 -2.14 -8.50 -19.13
C GLU A 253 -2.54 -7.92 -17.77
N GLU A 254 -3.84 -7.77 -17.54
CA GLU A 254 -4.41 -7.41 -16.24
C GLU A 254 -4.45 -8.64 -15.33
N ILE A 255 -3.49 -8.78 -14.42
CA ILE A 255 -3.40 -9.90 -13.48
C ILE A 255 -4.26 -9.71 -12.23
N PHE A 256 -4.62 -8.47 -11.92
CA PHE A 256 -5.50 -8.13 -10.80
C PHE A 256 -6.21 -6.80 -11.05
N ASN A 257 -7.47 -6.71 -10.62
CA ASN A 257 -8.26 -5.49 -10.65
C ASN A 257 -9.22 -5.44 -9.46
N SER A 258 -9.08 -4.40 -8.64
CA SER A 258 -9.83 -4.25 -7.39
C SER A 258 -11.34 -4.03 -7.59
N GLN A 259 -11.79 -3.78 -8.81
CA GLN A 259 -13.19 -3.56 -9.17
C GLN A 259 -13.80 -4.74 -9.95
N GLN A 260 -13.13 -5.90 -10.03
CA GLN A 260 -13.75 -7.11 -10.60
C GLN A 260 -15.02 -7.52 -9.86
N ARG A 261 -15.97 -8.11 -10.60
CA ARG A 261 -17.25 -8.60 -10.03
C ARG A 261 -17.06 -9.60 -8.89
N ALA A 262 -15.99 -10.39 -8.92
CA ALA A 262 -15.66 -11.33 -7.85
C ALA A 262 -15.46 -10.68 -6.47
N TYR A 263 -15.18 -9.37 -6.44
CA TYR A 263 -15.03 -8.56 -5.23
C TYR A 263 -16.23 -7.64 -4.97
N ALA A 264 -17.37 -7.90 -5.61
CA ALA A 264 -18.54 -7.02 -5.66
C ALA A 264 -18.20 -5.61 -6.21
N GLY A 265 -17.30 -5.56 -7.20
CA GLY A 265 -16.97 -4.35 -7.93
C GLY A 265 -17.81 -4.16 -9.19
N TRP A 266 -17.52 -3.08 -9.94
CA TRP A 266 -18.28 -2.67 -11.13
C TRP A 266 -17.87 -3.37 -12.43
N ASP A 267 -16.89 -4.26 -12.38
CA ASP A 267 -16.45 -5.13 -13.49
C ASP A 267 -15.95 -4.38 -14.73
N ILE A 268 -15.39 -3.19 -14.53
CA ILE A 268 -14.69 -2.42 -15.56
C ILE A 268 -13.25 -2.95 -15.61
N THR A 269 -12.97 -3.75 -16.63
CA THR A 269 -11.73 -4.54 -16.76
C THR A 269 -11.08 -4.35 -18.13
N ASN A 270 -9.83 -4.82 -18.24
CA ASN A 270 -9.10 -4.96 -19.50
C ASN A 270 -8.98 -6.46 -19.84
N PRO A 271 -9.93 -7.05 -20.59
CA PRO A 271 -10.09 -8.51 -20.68
C PRO A 271 -9.04 -9.24 -21.53
N TYR A 272 -8.31 -8.51 -22.37
CA TYR A 272 -7.26 -9.06 -23.23
C TYR A 272 -5.94 -8.35 -22.93
N PRO A 273 -4.80 -9.03 -23.08
CA PRO A 273 -3.52 -8.37 -22.95
C PRO A 273 -3.42 -7.22 -23.96
N LYS A 274 -2.85 -6.11 -23.51
CA LYS A 274 -2.73 -4.88 -24.28
C LYS A 274 -1.48 -4.91 -25.13
N GLU A 275 -1.69 -4.71 -26.43
CA GLU A 275 -0.61 -4.48 -27.39
C GLU A 275 0.06 -3.13 -27.11
N VAL A 276 1.38 -3.11 -27.28
CA VAL A 276 2.19 -1.91 -27.08
C VAL A 276 2.20 -1.10 -28.37
N GLU A 277 1.87 0.18 -28.26
CA GLU A 277 1.88 1.12 -29.36
C GLU A 277 3.15 1.99 -29.28
N GLN A 278 3.74 2.30 -30.45
CA GLN A 278 4.89 3.21 -30.58
C GLN A 278 4.46 4.68 -30.46
N ILE A 279 3.78 4.99 -29.35
CA ILE A 279 3.30 6.32 -28.99
C ILE A 279 4.04 6.73 -27.70
N PRO A 280 4.94 7.73 -27.75
CA PRO A 280 5.67 8.16 -26.57
C PRO A 280 4.76 8.72 -25.48
N MET A 281 4.97 8.30 -24.23
CA MET A 281 4.22 8.75 -23.06
C MET A 281 5.08 8.61 -21.80
N HIS A 282 4.95 9.54 -20.85
CA HIS A 282 5.64 9.49 -19.54
C HIS A 282 7.17 9.29 -19.66
N GLY A 283 7.80 9.94 -20.64
CA GLY A 283 9.25 9.82 -20.88
C GLY A 283 9.70 8.47 -21.46
N ARG A 284 8.76 7.65 -21.95
CA ARG A 284 9.03 6.36 -22.60
C ARG A 284 8.60 6.42 -24.06
N GLU A 285 9.26 5.62 -24.91
CA GLU A 285 9.02 5.61 -26.37
C GLU A 285 7.70 4.93 -26.76
N GLN A 286 7.14 4.13 -25.86
CA GLN A 286 6.01 3.25 -26.12
C GLN A 286 5.00 3.25 -24.97
N SER A 287 3.75 2.94 -25.27
CA SER A 287 2.65 3.01 -24.32
C SER A 287 1.55 2.00 -24.61
N ILE A 288 0.64 1.83 -23.64
CA ILE A 288 -0.60 1.07 -23.79
C ILE A 288 -1.78 1.93 -23.41
N SER A 289 -2.95 1.63 -23.99
CA SER A 289 -4.22 2.28 -23.64
C SER A 289 -5.10 1.36 -22.80
N LEU A 290 -5.53 1.89 -21.65
CA LEU A 290 -6.24 1.17 -20.62
C LEU A 290 -7.60 1.80 -20.34
N ARG A 291 -8.54 0.95 -19.97
CA ARG A 291 -9.78 1.39 -19.35
C ARG A 291 -9.62 1.29 -17.84
N LEU A 292 -9.67 2.41 -17.14
CA LEU A 292 -9.48 2.43 -15.68
C LEU A 292 -10.83 2.46 -14.96
N PRO A 293 -11.09 1.49 -14.07
CA PRO A 293 -12.28 1.54 -13.22
C PRO A 293 -12.23 2.75 -12.26
N PRO A 294 -13.39 3.33 -11.87
CA PRO A 294 -13.42 4.35 -10.84
C PRO A 294 -13.06 3.75 -9.49
N LEU A 295 -12.39 4.52 -8.64
CA LEU A 295 -11.95 4.10 -7.30
C LEU A 295 -11.31 2.72 -7.33
N GLY A 296 -10.40 2.51 -8.28
CA GLY A 296 -9.89 1.19 -8.65
C GLY A 296 -8.38 1.16 -8.82
N VAL A 297 -7.81 -0.01 -8.61
CA VAL A 297 -6.38 -0.27 -8.80
C VAL A 297 -6.24 -1.53 -9.63
N ILE A 298 -5.46 -1.45 -10.70
CA ILE A 298 -5.15 -2.56 -11.59
C ILE A 298 -3.66 -2.86 -11.58
N TYR A 299 -3.33 -4.13 -11.71
CA TYR A 299 -1.96 -4.63 -11.76
C TYR A 299 -1.78 -5.26 -13.13
N LEU A 300 -0.71 -4.88 -13.82
CA LEU A 300 -0.37 -5.40 -15.13
C LEU A 300 0.96 -6.13 -15.07
N LYS A 301 1.04 -7.26 -15.76
CA LYS A 301 2.26 -8.03 -15.94
C LYS A 301 2.50 -8.30 -17.42
N GLN A 302 3.76 -8.49 -17.77
CA GLN A 302 4.12 -8.90 -19.11
C GLN A 302 3.71 -10.35 -19.36
N VAL A 303 3.24 -10.60 -20.58
CA VAL A 303 3.04 -11.96 -21.08
C VAL A 303 3.98 -12.25 -22.23
N GLU A 304 4.44 -13.50 -22.30
CA GLU A 304 5.06 -14.01 -23.51
C GLU A 304 3.97 -14.30 -24.55
N VAL A 305 4.26 -13.94 -25.79
CA VAL A 305 3.43 -14.24 -26.97
C VAL A 305 3.92 -15.52 -27.61
#